data_AF-A0A087AII6-F1
#
_entry.id   AF-A0A087AII6-F1
#
_cell.length_a   1.000
_cell.length_b   1.000
_cell.length_c   1.000
_cell.angle_alpha   90.00
_cell.angle_beta   90.00
_cell.angle_gamma   90.00
#
_symmetry.space_group_name_H-M   'P 1'
#
loop_
_entity.id
_entity.type
_entity.pdbx_description
1 polymer ?
#
loop_
_entity_poly.entity_id
_entity_poly.type
_entity_poly.pdbx_seq_one_letter_code
_entity_poly.pdbx_strand_id
1 'polypeptide(L)'
;MSEVPSWRTPPTVASGVAVHDWPCASLPSPAWLPASASPAWPPCVGDWQVSKPLTRRVSVTYPTALDGFTINGVAVSAHNAVEMPADGSAVFVAYPGVYQVGIGESKLLSAKTVTVSTADGDGSHELWVEATDELVAALQEQVDAKVDECAKEKGTSPYGCPFRAYTYSTIRNFAWTVSQYPKVTRNVSVQDGTFTTYGGTMKYTYEEKRSSGWTPDNGSSEIGAMPGTFDIDGDTVHVDFDTSGF
;
A
#
# COMPACT_ATOMS: atom_id res chain seq x y z
N MET A 1 60.04 6.66 -1.16
CA MET A 1 58.98 5.92 -0.46
C MET A 1 58.43 6.86 0.60
N SER A 2 57.59 7.80 0.18
CA SER A 2 56.12 7.73 0.14
C SER A 2 55.53 8.24 1.45
N GLU A 3 55.20 9.54 1.45
CA GLU A 3 54.33 10.18 2.45
C GLU A 3 52.86 9.93 2.07
N VAL A 4 52.05 9.65 3.09
CA VAL A 4 50.58 9.54 2.99
C VAL A 4 49.97 10.82 3.56
N PRO A 5 49.12 11.58 2.85
CA PRO A 5 48.42 12.71 3.45
C PRO A 5 47.02 12.33 3.98
N SER A 6 46.70 12.95 5.11
CA SER A 6 45.49 12.87 5.90
C SER A 6 44.22 13.40 5.22
N TRP A 7 43.09 12.79 5.55
CA TRP A 7 41.73 13.20 5.19
C TRP A 7 41.33 14.53 5.86
N ARG A 8 40.90 15.51 5.05
CA ARG A 8 40.08 16.65 5.51
C ARG A 8 38.64 16.43 5.05
N THR A 9 37.71 16.69 5.95
CA THR A 9 36.24 16.66 5.77
C THR A 9 35.77 17.60 4.65
N PRO A 10 34.72 17.24 3.88
CA PRO A 10 34.17 18.09 2.83
C PRO A 10 33.32 19.23 3.40
N PRO A 11 33.27 20.41 2.75
CA PRO A 11 32.34 21.47 3.12
C PRO A 11 30.95 21.24 2.53
N THR A 12 29.95 21.74 3.25
CA THR A 12 28.53 21.78 2.95
C THR A 12 28.26 22.35 1.55
N VAL A 13 27.49 21.63 0.72
CA VAL A 13 27.20 22.02 -0.67
C VAL A 13 25.99 22.95 -0.70
N ALA A 14 26.22 24.18 -1.16
CA ALA A 14 25.16 25.11 -1.56
C ALA A 14 24.54 24.66 -2.89
N SER A 15 23.21 24.65 -2.93
CA SER A 15 22.40 24.40 -4.13
C SER A 15 22.69 25.43 -5.21
N GLY A 16 23.25 24.97 -6.33
CA GLY A 16 23.48 25.79 -7.51
C GLY A 16 23.83 24.91 -8.71
N VAL A 17 23.05 25.02 -9.78
CA VAL A 17 23.37 24.45 -11.09
C VAL A 17 24.64 25.16 -11.59
N ALA A 18 25.77 24.46 -11.60
CA ALA A 18 26.99 24.97 -12.21
C ALA A 18 27.12 24.36 -13.61
N VAL A 19 26.59 25.06 -14.61
CA VAL A 19 27.07 24.95 -15.98
C VAL A 19 28.37 25.74 -16.03
N HIS A 20 29.51 25.07 -16.05
CA HIS A 20 30.79 25.76 -16.27
C HIS A 20 30.99 25.95 -17.78
N ASP A 21 30.46 27.05 -18.31
CA ASP A 21 30.95 27.61 -19.58
C ASP A 21 32.38 28.12 -19.35
N TRP A 22 33.36 27.51 -20.03
CA TRP A 22 34.66 28.14 -20.19
C TRP A 22 34.50 29.30 -21.18
N PRO A 23 34.88 30.55 -20.84
CA PRO A 23 34.80 31.63 -21.81
C PRO A 23 35.87 31.42 -22.88
N CYS A 24 35.45 31.26 -24.13
CA CYS A 24 36.28 31.53 -25.30
C CYS A 24 36.71 32.99 -25.23
N ALA A 25 37.84 33.27 -24.57
CA ALA A 25 38.43 34.58 -24.56
C ALA A 25 38.76 34.97 -26.01
N SER A 26 38.10 36.01 -26.50
CA SER A 26 38.44 36.72 -27.72
C SER A 26 39.89 37.23 -27.60
N LEU A 27 40.84 36.49 -28.16
CA LEU A 27 42.17 37.04 -28.39
C LEU A 27 42.07 38.09 -29.51
N PRO A 28 42.64 39.29 -29.34
CA PRO A 28 42.63 40.30 -30.39
C PRO A 28 43.42 39.79 -31.61
N SER A 29 42.83 39.95 -32.79
CA SER A 29 43.46 39.58 -34.06
C SER A 29 44.84 40.23 -34.21
N PRO A 30 45.90 39.49 -34.59
CA PRO A 30 47.19 40.09 -34.89
C PRO A 30 47.07 41.01 -36.12
N ALA A 31 47.52 42.25 -36.00
CA ALA A 31 47.35 43.32 -37.00
C ALA A 31 48.15 43.14 -38.32
N TRP A 32 48.62 41.94 -38.64
CA TRP A 32 49.55 41.69 -39.76
C TRP A 32 49.05 40.63 -40.77
N LEU A 33 47.75 40.32 -40.80
CA LEU A 33 47.15 39.42 -41.80
C LEU A 33 46.39 40.21 -42.90
N PRO A 34 46.58 39.88 -44.20
CA PRO A 34 45.84 40.50 -45.29
C PRO A 34 44.35 40.12 -45.27
N ALA A 35 43.49 41.06 -45.66
CA ALA A 35 42.01 41.01 -45.53
C ALA A 35 41.27 39.92 -46.35
N SER A 36 41.99 39.03 -47.06
CA SER A 36 41.39 37.97 -47.90
C SER A 36 41.52 36.55 -47.35
N ALA A 37 42.14 36.37 -46.19
CA ALA A 37 42.14 35.08 -45.51
C ALA A 37 41.00 35.04 -44.48
N SER A 38 39.84 34.48 -44.85
CA SER A 38 38.84 34.07 -43.86
C SER A 38 39.50 33.04 -42.93
N PRO A 39 39.68 33.30 -41.62
CA PRO A 39 40.14 32.28 -40.72
C PRO A 39 39.04 31.22 -40.65
N ALA A 40 39.33 30.02 -41.16
CA ALA A 40 38.53 28.85 -40.84
C ALA A 40 38.73 28.58 -39.34
N TRP A 41 37.87 29.16 -38.52
CA TRP A 41 37.82 28.83 -37.10
C TRP A 41 37.52 27.33 -37.00
N PRO A 42 38.31 26.54 -36.25
CA PRO A 42 37.92 25.17 -35.97
C PRO A 42 36.52 25.20 -35.34
N PRO A 43 35.60 24.31 -35.76
CA PRO A 43 34.29 24.26 -35.13
C PRO A 43 34.49 24.04 -33.64
N CYS A 44 33.94 24.94 -32.82
CA CYS A 44 33.93 24.80 -31.36
C CYS A 44 33.04 23.61 -30.99
N VAL A 45 33.53 22.39 -31.18
CA VAL A 45 32.91 21.19 -30.62
C VAL A 45 33.45 21.11 -29.20
N GLY A 46 32.74 21.72 -28.25
CA GLY A 46 33.08 21.61 -26.85
C GLY A 46 32.86 20.17 -26.36
N ASP A 47 33.85 19.61 -25.67
CA ASP A 47 33.71 18.34 -24.96
C ASP A 47 32.80 18.53 -23.75
N TRP A 48 31.49 18.50 -23.96
CA TRP A 48 30.51 18.59 -22.89
C TRP A 48 30.48 17.30 -22.07
N GLN A 49 30.61 17.43 -20.75
CA GLN A 49 30.53 16.32 -19.81
C GLN A 49 29.49 16.58 -18.71
N VAL A 50 28.74 15.55 -18.36
CA VAL A 50 27.80 15.58 -17.23
C VAL A 50 28.60 15.41 -15.94
N SER A 51 28.76 16.50 -15.18
CA SER A 51 29.55 16.51 -13.94
C SER A 51 28.81 16.00 -12.70
N LYS A 52 27.47 15.93 -12.76
CA LYS A 52 26.60 15.39 -11.70
C LYS A 52 25.46 14.57 -12.30
N PRO A 53 25.04 13.46 -11.66
CA PRO A 53 23.86 12.71 -12.11
C PRO A 53 22.64 13.62 -12.20
N LEU A 54 21.92 13.59 -13.31
CA LEU A 54 20.71 14.39 -13.55
C LEU A 54 19.46 13.80 -12.86
N THR A 55 19.65 12.95 -11.86
CA THR A 55 18.56 12.22 -11.21
C THR A 55 17.67 13.15 -10.39
N ARG A 56 16.38 12.83 -10.36
CA ARG A 56 15.33 13.50 -9.60
C ARG A 56 14.72 12.53 -8.60
N ARG A 57 14.09 13.11 -7.58
CA ARG A 57 13.31 12.35 -6.59
C ARG A 57 11.88 12.25 -7.09
N VAL A 58 11.27 11.08 -6.92
CA VAL A 58 9.87 10.82 -7.23
C VAL A 58 9.25 10.19 -6.00
N SER A 59 8.16 10.77 -5.50
CA SER A 59 7.46 10.28 -4.33
C SER A 59 6.12 9.66 -4.73
N VAL A 60 5.85 8.44 -4.26
CA VAL A 60 4.60 7.71 -4.51
C VAL A 60 4.01 7.23 -3.20
N THR A 61 2.77 7.61 -2.93
CA THR A 61 1.95 7.02 -1.87
C THR A 61 1.11 5.90 -2.47
N TYR A 62 1.08 4.74 -1.81
CA TYR A 62 0.32 3.57 -2.23
C TYR A 62 -0.36 2.90 -1.01
N PRO A 63 -1.45 2.14 -1.22
CA PRO A 63 -2.17 1.43 -0.17
C PRO A 63 -1.28 0.55 0.72
N THR A 64 -1.58 0.47 2.02
CA THR A 64 -0.83 -0.38 2.95
C THR A 64 -1.08 -1.86 2.75
N ALA A 65 -2.23 -2.24 2.18
CA ALA A 65 -2.56 -3.63 1.86
C ALA A 65 -1.73 -4.22 0.69
N LEU A 66 -0.88 -3.40 0.05
CA LEU A 66 -0.01 -3.80 -1.04
C LEU A 66 1.45 -3.90 -0.59
N ASP A 67 2.08 -5.03 -0.89
CA ASP A 67 3.53 -5.22 -0.71
C ASP A 67 4.38 -4.43 -1.72
N GLY A 68 3.75 -3.93 -2.79
CA GLY A 68 4.43 -3.15 -3.81
C GLY A 68 3.52 -2.74 -4.97
N PHE A 69 4.12 -2.09 -5.95
CA PHE A 69 3.45 -1.59 -7.14
C PHE A 69 4.42 -1.64 -8.33
N THR A 70 4.05 -1.04 -9.46
CA THR A 70 4.86 -1.03 -10.68
C THR A 70 5.17 0.38 -11.15
N ILE A 71 6.37 0.59 -11.64
CA ILE A 71 6.78 1.80 -12.36
C ILE A 71 7.22 1.36 -13.76
N ASN A 72 6.50 1.82 -14.79
CA ASN A 72 6.68 1.37 -16.18
C ASN A 72 6.64 -0.17 -16.33
N GLY A 73 5.79 -0.84 -15.54
CA GLY A 73 5.68 -2.30 -15.52
C GLY A 73 6.77 -3.03 -14.73
N VAL A 74 7.75 -2.33 -14.16
CA VAL A 74 8.75 -2.93 -13.27
C VAL A 74 8.22 -2.92 -11.84
N ALA A 75 8.16 -4.09 -11.22
CA ALA A 75 7.76 -4.24 -9.82
C ALA A 75 8.75 -3.52 -8.89
N VAL A 76 8.22 -2.71 -7.98
CA VAL A 76 8.94 -1.98 -6.95
C VAL A 76 8.19 -2.03 -5.62
N SER A 77 8.90 -1.90 -4.51
CA SER A 77 8.32 -1.80 -3.17
C SER A 77 9.10 -0.82 -2.30
N ALA A 78 8.74 -0.72 -1.02
CA ALA A 78 9.52 0.02 -0.02
C ALA A 78 11.01 -0.37 -0.01
N HIS A 79 11.37 -1.61 -0.36
CA HIS A 79 12.76 -2.05 -0.44
C HIS A 79 13.58 -1.34 -1.53
N ASN A 80 12.92 -0.83 -2.57
CA ASN A 80 13.57 -0.10 -3.67
C ASN A 80 13.61 1.42 -3.40
N ALA A 81 12.89 1.90 -2.39
CA ALA A 81 12.87 3.31 -2.04
C ALA A 81 14.19 3.74 -1.37
N VAL A 82 14.63 4.96 -1.67
CA VAL A 82 15.79 5.57 -0.99
C VAL A 82 15.39 6.24 0.33
N GLU A 83 14.10 6.52 0.51
CA GLU A 83 13.55 7.13 1.71
C GLU A 83 12.06 6.75 1.84
N MET A 84 11.64 6.57 3.08
CA MET A 84 10.24 6.33 3.47
C MET A 84 9.86 7.40 4.50
N PRO A 85 9.35 8.57 4.07
CA PRO A 85 8.92 9.60 4.99
C PRO A 85 7.72 9.16 5.84
N ALA A 86 7.46 9.89 6.93
CA ALA A 86 6.40 9.56 7.88
C ALA A 86 4.97 9.68 7.30
N ASP A 87 4.82 10.28 6.12
CA ASP A 87 3.55 10.38 5.39
C ASP A 87 3.17 9.08 4.63
N GLY A 88 3.99 8.03 4.75
CA GLY A 88 3.74 6.73 4.13
C GLY A 88 4.12 6.67 2.65
N SER A 89 4.70 7.72 2.10
CA SER A 89 5.21 7.70 0.72
C SER A 89 6.51 6.90 0.61
N ALA A 90 6.74 6.33 -0.58
CA ALA A 90 8.02 5.78 -0.98
C ALA A 90 8.71 6.72 -1.96
N VAL A 91 9.94 7.11 -1.65
CA VAL A 91 10.73 8.01 -2.50
C VAL A 91 11.74 7.23 -3.30
N PHE A 92 11.74 7.43 -4.61
CA PHE A 92 12.62 6.80 -5.58
C PHE A 92 13.54 7.83 -6.24
N VAL A 93 14.69 7.37 -6.73
CA VAL A 93 15.60 8.17 -7.55
C VAL A 93 15.44 7.73 -9.00
N ALA A 94 15.07 8.67 -9.86
CA ALA A 94 14.77 8.41 -11.26
C ALA A 94 15.49 9.41 -12.17
N TYR A 95 15.72 9.04 -13.44
CA TYR A 95 16.22 9.98 -14.43
C TYR A 95 15.10 10.94 -14.88
N PRO A 96 15.43 12.10 -15.48
CA PRO A 96 14.41 12.99 -16.01
C PRO A 96 13.55 12.27 -17.05
N GLY A 97 12.23 12.31 -16.86
CA GLY A 97 11.26 11.61 -17.68
C GLY A 97 9.87 11.57 -17.08
N VAL A 98 9.01 10.81 -17.76
CA VAL A 98 7.63 10.52 -17.39
C VAL A 98 7.52 9.02 -17.11
N TYR A 99 6.87 8.68 -16.00
CA TYR A 99 6.74 7.34 -15.46
C TYR A 99 5.27 6.99 -15.28
N GLN A 100 4.91 5.76 -15.60
CA GLN A 100 3.58 5.19 -15.37
C GLN A 100 3.61 4.35 -14.11
N VAL A 101 2.91 4.79 -13.09
CA VAL A 101 2.78 4.11 -11.80
C VAL A 101 1.44 3.36 -11.78
N GLY A 102 1.46 2.07 -11.45
CA GLY A 102 0.24 1.25 -11.38
C GLY A 102 0.48 -0.01 -10.57
N ILE A 103 -0.49 -0.92 -10.52
CA ILE A 103 -0.30 -2.25 -9.93
C ILE A 103 -0.02 -3.29 -11.02
N GLY A 104 0.56 -4.44 -10.65
CA GLY A 104 0.64 -5.60 -11.54
C GLY A 104 -0.76 -6.15 -11.85
N GLU A 105 -0.84 -7.10 -12.79
CA GLU A 105 -2.11 -7.80 -13.04
C GLU A 105 -2.60 -8.48 -11.76
N SER A 106 -3.82 -8.14 -11.33
CA SER A 106 -4.46 -8.71 -10.16
C SER A 106 -5.93 -8.95 -10.46
N LYS A 107 -6.48 -10.04 -9.92
CA LYS A 107 -7.93 -10.28 -9.93
C LYS A 107 -8.62 -9.65 -8.73
N LEU A 108 -7.88 -9.39 -7.66
CA LEU A 108 -8.39 -8.89 -6.38
C LEU A 108 -8.44 -7.37 -6.33
N LEU A 109 -7.59 -6.71 -7.11
CA LEU A 109 -7.39 -5.27 -7.07
C LEU A 109 -7.45 -4.66 -8.46
N SER A 110 -7.99 -3.45 -8.52
CA SER A 110 -8.00 -2.61 -9.72
C SER A 110 -7.37 -1.27 -9.38
N ALA A 111 -6.50 -0.75 -10.24
CA ALA A 111 -5.92 0.58 -10.06
C ALA A 111 -5.94 1.37 -11.36
N LYS A 112 -6.12 2.68 -11.23
CA LYS A 112 -5.89 3.59 -12.34
C LYS A 112 -4.41 3.93 -12.40
N THR A 113 -3.80 3.76 -13.57
CA THR A 113 -2.41 4.19 -13.78
C THR A 113 -2.27 5.69 -13.55
N VAL A 114 -1.26 6.07 -12.76
CA VAL A 114 -0.89 7.44 -12.45
C VAL A 114 0.34 7.80 -13.27
N THR A 115 0.27 8.93 -13.98
CA THR A 115 1.43 9.46 -14.70
C THR A 115 2.19 10.41 -13.78
N VAL A 116 3.48 10.14 -13.60
CA VAL A 116 4.39 10.90 -12.75
C VAL A 116 5.50 11.51 -13.59
N SER A 117 5.66 12.83 -13.54
CA SER A 117 6.72 13.54 -14.25
C SER A 117 7.73 14.10 -13.26
N THR A 118 9.01 13.79 -13.50
CA THR A 118 10.13 14.36 -12.72
C THR A 118 10.30 15.87 -12.86
N ALA A 119 9.56 16.50 -13.78
CA ALA A 119 9.51 17.96 -13.92
C ALA A 119 8.52 18.62 -12.96
N ASP A 120 7.63 17.84 -12.32
CA ASP A 120 6.52 18.35 -11.51
C ASP A 120 6.98 18.81 -10.11
N GLY A 121 8.26 18.65 -9.78
CA GLY A 121 8.84 18.99 -8.48
C GLY A 121 8.79 17.82 -7.48
N ASP A 122 9.05 18.10 -6.20
CA ASP A 122 9.14 17.08 -5.14
C ASP A 122 7.76 16.70 -4.55
N GLY A 123 6.68 16.81 -5.32
CA GLY A 123 5.34 16.44 -4.89
C GLY A 123 5.16 14.91 -4.77
N SER A 124 4.30 14.47 -3.85
CA SER A 124 3.88 13.06 -3.77
C SER A 124 2.72 12.79 -4.72
N HIS A 125 2.79 11.65 -5.40
CA HIS A 125 1.74 11.16 -6.27
C HIS A 125 1.03 9.98 -5.61
N GLU A 126 -0.29 9.98 -5.61
CA GLU A 126 -1.10 8.97 -4.93
C GLU A 126 -1.64 7.94 -5.93
N LEU A 127 -1.34 6.66 -5.68
CA LEU A 127 -1.86 5.53 -6.42
C LEU A 127 -3.18 5.05 -5.79
N TRP A 128 -4.28 5.30 -6.49
CA TRP A 128 -5.61 4.85 -6.06
C TRP A 128 -5.89 3.42 -6.52
N VAL A 129 -6.23 2.57 -5.55
CA VAL A 129 -6.54 1.15 -5.76
C VAL A 129 -7.89 0.82 -5.12
N GLU A 130 -8.69 0.08 -5.86
CA GLU A 130 -10.04 -0.33 -5.46
C GLU A 130 -10.11 -1.86 -5.34
N ALA A 131 -10.93 -2.31 -4.41
CA ALA A 131 -11.26 -3.73 -4.26
C ALA A 131 -12.15 -4.18 -5.43
N THR A 132 -11.87 -5.35 -5.99
CA THR A 132 -12.76 -6.00 -6.95
C THR A 132 -13.83 -6.82 -6.23
N ASP A 133 -14.83 -7.30 -6.98
CA ASP A 133 -15.84 -8.21 -6.44
C ASP A 133 -15.21 -9.55 -5.98
N GLU A 134 -14.10 -9.97 -6.61
CA GLU A 134 -13.32 -11.15 -6.22
C GLU A 134 -12.67 -11.01 -4.84
N LEU A 135 -12.12 -9.83 -4.52
CA LEU A 135 -11.60 -9.57 -3.17
C LEU A 135 -12.71 -9.59 -2.13
N VAL A 136 -13.86 -8.98 -2.42
CA VAL A 136 -15.03 -9.02 -1.52
C VAL A 136 -15.49 -10.46 -1.30
N ALA A 137 -15.49 -11.30 -2.34
CA ALA A 137 -15.85 -12.71 -2.23
C ALA A 137 -14.84 -13.50 -1.39
N ALA A 138 -13.53 -13.27 -1.57
CA ALA A 138 -12.49 -13.92 -0.76
C ALA A 138 -12.59 -13.54 0.72
N LEU A 139 -12.83 -12.26 1.03
CA LEU A 139 -13.09 -11.81 2.41
C LEU A 139 -14.36 -12.44 2.99
N GLN A 140 -15.42 -12.56 2.17
CA GLN A 140 -16.68 -13.19 2.60
C GLN A 140 -16.47 -14.67 2.97
N GLU A 141 -15.65 -15.41 2.24
CA GLU A 141 -15.34 -16.80 2.55
C GLU A 141 -14.65 -16.94 3.92
N GLN A 142 -13.70 -16.04 4.23
CA GLN A 142 -13.03 -16.01 5.55
C GLN A 142 -14.01 -15.68 6.68
N VAL A 143 -14.93 -14.73 6.43
CA VAL A 143 -16.00 -14.38 7.38
C VAL A 143 -16.93 -15.56 7.65
N ASP A 144 -17.38 -16.23 6.59
CA ASP A 144 -18.28 -17.38 6.70
C ASP A 144 -17.61 -18.52 7.46
N ALA A 145 -16.34 -18.80 7.15
CA ALA A 145 -15.53 -19.80 7.87
C ALA A 145 -15.38 -19.47 9.36
N LYS A 146 -15.17 -18.19 9.72
CA LYS A 146 -15.07 -17.77 11.12
C LYS A 146 -16.39 -17.92 11.86
N VAL A 147 -17.50 -17.57 11.22
CA VAL A 147 -18.85 -17.75 11.79
C VAL A 147 -19.15 -19.24 11.99
N ASP A 148 -18.76 -20.10 11.05
CA ASP A 148 -18.92 -21.56 11.15
C ASP A 148 -18.06 -22.18 12.25
N GLU A 149 -16.85 -21.66 12.47
CA GLU A 149 -16.02 -22.03 13.62
C GLU A 149 -16.75 -21.67 14.93
N CYS A 150 -17.23 -20.44 15.04
CA CYS A 150 -18.00 -19.97 16.19
C CYS A 150 -19.29 -20.78 16.44
N ALA A 151 -19.97 -21.25 15.39
CA ALA A 151 -21.19 -22.05 15.50
C ALA A 151 -20.95 -23.45 16.10
N LYS A 152 -19.70 -23.94 16.13
CA LYS A 152 -19.35 -25.23 16.75
C LYS A 152 -19.25 -25.15 18.27
N GLU A 153 -19.15 -23.95 18.81
CA GLU A 153 -19.05 -23.71 20.24
C GLU A 153 -20.36 -24.04 20.96
N LYS A 154 -20.25 -24.49 22.22
CA LYS A 154 -21.40 -24.96 23.02
C LYS A 154 -21.85 -23.97 24.09
N GLY A 155 -21.16 -22.84 24.22
CA GLY A 155 -21.46 -21.80 25.19
C GLY A 155 -22.48 -20.79 24.67
N THR A 156 -23.22 -20.16 25.59
CA THR A 156 -24.15 -19.07 25.26
C THR A 156 -23.43 -17.78 24.87
N SER A 157 -22.16 -17.63 25.23
CA SER A 157 -21.31 -16.49 24.82
C SER A 157 -19.91 -17.02 24.52
N PRO A 158 -19.70 -17.63 23.35
CA PRO A 158 -18.38 -18.14 22.98
C PRO A 158 -17.36 -17.01 22.88
N TYR A 159 -16.17 -17.22 23.42
CA TYR A 159 -15.11 -16.21 23.41
C TYR A 159 -14.67 -15.89 21.97
N GLY A 160 -14.55 -14.60 21.64
CA GLY A 160 -14.12 -14.16 20.31
C GLY A 160 -15.17 -14.36 19.21
N CYS A 161 -16.43 -14.62 19.57
CA CYS A 161 -17.52 -14.80 18.61
C CYS A 161 -18.51 -13.63 18.68
N PRO A 162 -18.98 -13.11 17.53
CA PRO A 162 -19.74 -11.86 17.46
C PRO A 162 -21.22 -12.00 17.86
N PHE A 163 -21.58 -12.97 18.69
CA PHE A 163 -22.97 -13.21 19.08
C PHE A 163 -23.05 -13.84 20.46
N ARG A 164 -24.21 -13.65 21.12
CA ARG A 164 -24.49 -14.28 22.41
C ARG A 164 -25.97 -14.56 22.60
N ALA A 165 -26.27 -15.62 23.33
CA ALA A 165 -27.61 -15.97 23.78
C ALA A 165 -27.80 -15.50 25.23
N TYR A 166 -28.99 -14.99 25.53
CA TYR A 166 -29.38 -14.65 26.90
C TYR A 166 -30.35 -15.71 27.42
N THR A 167 -29.90 -16.45 28.44
CA THR A 167 -30.71 -17.46 29.12
C THR A 167 -30.75 -17.13 30.61
N TYR A 168 -31.94 -17.13 31.21
CA TYR A 168 -32.15 -16.74 32.61
C TYR A 168 -32.30 -17.93 33.56
N SER A 169 -32.22 -19.16 33.05
CA SER A 169 -32.48 -20.41 33.74
C SER A 169 -31.27 -21.36 33.61
N THR A 170 -31.29 -22.47 34.35
CA THR A 170 -30.32 -23.55 34.12
C THR A 170 -30.65 -24.24 32.80
N ILE A 171 -29.66 -24.29 31.90
CA ILE A 171 -29.81 -24.87 30.56
C ILE A 171 -28.90 -26.08 30.34
N ARG A 172 -29.22 -26.90 29.33
CA ARG A 172 -28.36 -27.96 28.77
C ARG A 172 -28.64 -28.16 27.28
N ASN A 173 -27.84 -28.99 26.61
CA ASN A 173 -28.00 -29.33 25.18
C ASN A 173 -28.04 -28.09 24.27
N PHE A 174 -27.22 -27.09 24.59
CA PHE A 174 -27.13 -25.85 23.83
C PHE A 174 -26.41 -26.07 22.49
N ALA A 175 -26.97 -25.54 21.40
CA ALA A 175 -26.36 -25.59 20.08
C ALA A 175 -26.66 -24.31 19.28
N TRP A 176 -25.65 -23.84 18.55
CA TRP A 176 -25.78 -22.75 17.59
C TRP A 176 -26.07 -23.29 16.18
N THR A 177 -26.72 -22.47 15.36
CA THR A 177 -26.92 -22.74 13.92
C THR A 177 -26.93 -21.41 13.19
N VAL A 178 -26.14 -21.29 12.12
CA VAL A 178 -26.15 -20.09 11.28
C VAL A 178 -27.46 -20.04 10.50
N SER A 179 -28.23 -18.97 10.69
CA SER A 179 -29.45 -18.73 9.90
C SER A 179 -29.18 -17.82 8.70
N GLN A 180 -28.28 -16.86 8.86
CA GLN A 180 -27.85 -15.95 7.81
C GLN A 180 -26.43 -15.48 8.11
N TYR A 181 -25.53 -15.57 7.14
CA TYR A 181 -24.18 -15.06 7.28
C TYR A 181 -24.15 -13.52 7.23
N PRO A 182 -23.28 -12.87 8.01
CA PRO A 182 -23.02 -11.44 7.89
C PRO A 182 -22.39 -11.17 6.52
N LYS A 183 -22.64 -10.00 5.94
CA LYS A 183 -22.11 -9.64 4.61
C LYS A 183 -20.97 -8.66 4.72
N VAL A 184 -19.86 -8.94 4.04
CA VAL A 184 -18.79 -7.95 3.82
C VAL A 184 -19.40 -6.76 3.09
N THR A 185 -19.27 -5.58 3.70
CA THR A 185 -19.79 -4.35 3.10
C THR A 185 -18.94 -3.92 1.92
N ARG A 186 -19.49 -3.10 1.01
CA ARG A 186 -18.69 -2.50 -0.08
C ARG A 186 -17.63 -1.49 0.41
N ASN A 187 -17.62 -1.15 1.71
CA ASN A 187 -16.65 -0.24 2.32
C ASN A 187 -15.35 -0.98 2.67
N VAL A 188 -14.83 -1.80 1.76
CA VAL A 188 -13.50 -2.40 1.89
C VAL A 188 -12.48 -1.29 1.62
N SER A 189 -11.70 -0.91 2.61
CA SER A 189 -10.60 0.05 2.44
C SER A 189 -9.36 -0.73 2.04
N VAL A 190 -9.01 -0.71 0.74
CA VAL A 190 -7.71 -1.21 0.28
C VAL A 190 -6.59 -0.33 0.82
N GLN A 191 -6.84 0.98 0.95
CA GLN A 191 -5.86 1.94 1.43
C GLN A 191 -5.35 1.59 2.83
N ASP A 192 -6.25 1.19 3.72
CA ASP A 192 -5.93 0.85 5.11
C ASP A 192 -5.85 -0.67 5.36
N GLY A 193 -6.17 -1.50 4.36
CA GLY A 193 -6.31 -2.94 4.53
C GLY A 193 -7.38 -3.31 5.55
N THR A 194 -8.55 -2.67 5.52
CA THR A 194 -9.64 -2.92 6.50
C THR A 194 -10.97 -3.25 5.84
N PHE A 195 -11.76 -4.07 6.51
CA PHE A 195 -13.14 -4.33 6.14
C PHE A 195 -14.04 -4.45 7.36
N THR A 196 -15.35 -4.40 7.12
CA THR A 196 -16.35 -4.68 8.14
C THR A 196 -17.53 -5.41 7.53
N THR A 197 -18.23 -6.16 8.37
CA THR A 197 -19.42 -6.92 8.01
C THR A 197 -20.68 -6.29 8.60
N TYR A 198 -21.82 -6.55 7.96
CA TYR A 198 -23.12 -6.11 8.44
C TYR A 198 -24.18 -7.21 8.35
N GLY A 199 -25.08 -7.20 9.32
CA GLY A 199 -26.19 -8.15 9.43
C GLY A 199 -25.73 -9.54 9.83
N GLY A 200 -26.57 -10.54 9.53
CA GLY A 200 -26.34 -11.92 9.93
C GLY A 200 -27.07 -12.29 11.21
N THR A 201 -27.46 -13.55 11.30
CA THR A 201 -28.32 -14.05 12.37
C THR A 201 -27.93 -15.47 12.72
N MET A 202 -27.70 -15.69 14.01
CA MET A 202 -27.59 -17.01 14.61
C MET A 202 -28.92 -17.45 15.18
N LYS A 203 -29.27 -18.72 15.03
CA LYS A 203 -30.29 -19.39 15.84
C LYS A 203 -29.61 -20.26 16.88
N TYR A 204 -30.28 -20.47 18.00
CA TYR A 204 -29.83 -21.41 19.01
C TYR A 204 -30.99 -22.21 19.57
N THR A 205 -30.69 -23.43 19.98
CA THR A 205 -31.62 -24.33 20.67
C THR A 205 -31.00 -24.77 21.99
N TYR A 206 -31.84 -25.02 22.99
CA TYR A 206 -31.42 -25.51 24.29
C TYR A 206 -32.58 -26.21 25.00
N GLU A 207 -32.29 -26.88 26.11
CA GLU A 207 -33.30 -27.31 27.06
C GLU A 207 -33.14 -26.54 28.37
N GLU A 208 -34.23 -26.03 28.92
CA GLU A 208 -34.22 -25.35 30.22
C GLU A 208 -34.91 -26.15 31.32
N LYS A 209 -34.42 -25.96 32.55
CA LYS A 209 -34.96 -26.59 33.75
C LYS A 209 -36.20 -25.84 34.25
N ARG A 210 -37.35 -26.50 34.18
CA ARG A 210 -38.63 -26.06 34.76
C ARG A 210 -39.04 -26.97 35.92
N SER A 211 -40.13 -26.62 36.61
CA SER A 211 -40.68 -27.42 37.72
C SER A 211 -41.11 -28.83 37.29
N SER A 212 -41.54 -28.99 36.04
CA SER A 212 -41.99 -30.26 35.45
C SER A 212 -40.86 -31.08 34.78
N GLY A 213 -39.62 -30.58 34.76
CA GLY A 213 -38.48 -31.24 34.09
C GLY A 213 -37.77 -30.33 33.08
N TRP A 214 -37.08 -30.94 32.11
CA TRP A 214 -36.38 -30.24 31.03
C TRP A 214 -37.33 -30.00 29.86
N THR A 215 -37.41 -28.78 29.35
CA THR A 215 -38.25 -28.41 28.21
C THR A 215 -37.41 -27.79 27.10
N PRO A 216 -37.54 -28.21 25.83
CA PRO A 216 -36.86 -27.58 24.71
C PRO A 216 -37.32 -26.14 24.50
N ASP A 217 -36.38 -25.26 24.18
CA ASP A 217 -36.62 -23.88 23.79
C ASP A 217 -35.60 -23.45 22.73
N ASN A 218 -35.84 -22.31 22.09
CA ASN A 218 -34.98 -21.76 21.06
C ASN A 218 -35.04 -20.24 21.03
N GLY A 219 -34.08 -19.65 20.34
CA GLY A 219 -34.03 -18.22 20.11
C GLY A 219 -33.15 -17.86 18.93
N SER A 220 -32.98 -16.56 18.73
CA SER A 220 -32.06 -16.01 17.76
C SER A 220 -31.24 -14.87 18.37
N SER A 221 -30.04 -14.69 17.84
CA SER A 221 -29.18 -13.54 18.10
C SER A 221 -28.75 -12.96 16.77
N GLU A 222 -28.65 -11.64 16.70
CA GLU A 222 -27.94 -10.98 15.61
C GLU A 222 -26.43 -11.28 15.73
N ILE A 223 -25.76 -11.31 14.58
CA ILE A 223 -24.31 -11.32 14.49
C ILE A 223 -23.86 -9.86 14.50
N GLY A 224 -23.06 -9.49 15.50
CA GLY A 224 -22.41 -8.19 15.58
C GLY A 224 -21.46 -7.95 14.40
N ALA A 225 -21.18 -6.68 14.11
CA ALA A 225 -20.21 -6.33 13.08
C ALA A 225 -18.85 -6.96 13.38
N MET A 226 -18.23 -7.55 12.37
CA MET A 226 -16.90 -8.15 12.45
C MET A 226 -15.92 -7.25 11.71
N PRO A 227 -15.28 -6.26 12.38
CA PRO A 227 -14.17 -5.55 11.80
C PRO A 227 -12.96 -6.48 11.68
N GLY A 228 -12.20 -6.32 10.61
CA GLY A 228 -10.97 -7.06 10.39
C GLY A 228 -10.00 -6.29 9.52
N THR A 229 -8.74 -6.68 9.61
CA THR A 229 -7.66 -6.22 8.73
C THR A 229 -7.33 -7.30 7.71
N PHE A 230 -6.80 -6.91 6.57
CA PHE A 230 -6.36 -7.85 5.55
C PHE A 230 -5.13 -7.36 4.79
N ASP A 231 -4.35 -8.32 4.33
CA ASP A 231 -3.18 -8.13 3.47
C ASP A 231 -3.28 -9.04 2.24
N ILE A 232 -2.69 -8.64 1.12
CA ILE A 232 -2.74 -9.37 -0.15
C ILE A 232 -1.32 -9.76 -0.58
N ASP A 233 -1.03 -11.06 -0.57
CA ASP A 233 0.18 -11.63 -1.14
C ASP A 233 -0.16 -12.34 -2.47
N GLY A 234 0.10 -11.65 -3.58
CA GLY A 234 -0.27 -12.10 -4.91
C GLY A 234 -1.78 -12.25 -5.08
N ASP A 235 -2.24 -13.51 -5.18
CA ASP A 235 -3.67 -13.87 -5.27
C ASP A 235 -4.24 -14.40 -3.94
N THR A 236 -3.47 -14.36 -2.85
CA THR A 236 -3.90 -14.85 -1.53
C THR A 236 -4.28 -13.69 -0.63
N VAL A 237 -5.43 -13.79 0.04
CA VAL A 237 -5.92 -12.82 1.03
C VAL A 237 -5.72 -13.38 2.43
N HIS A 238 -4.98 -12.67 3.26
CA HIS A 238 -4.81 -12.97 4.68
C HIS A 238 -5.71 -12.05 5.50
N VAL A 239 -6.46 -12.61 6.46
CA VAL A 239 -7.42 -11.86 7.27
C VAL A 239 -7.10 -12.04 8.75
N ASP A 240 -7.09 -10.93 9.49
CA ASP A 240 -7.10 -10.92 10.95
C ASP A 240 -8.41 -10.28 11.45
N PHE A 241 -9.07 -10.93 12.40
CA PHE A 241 -10.33 -10.46 12.95
C PHE A 241 -10.08 -9.79 14.30
N ASP A 242 -10.57 -8.56 14.48
CA ASP A 242 -10.54 -7.93 15.79
C ASP A 242 -11.57 -8.60 16.71
N THR A 243 -11.06 -9.43 17.62
CA THR A 243 -11.87 -10.17 18.59
C THR A 243 -11.97 -9.47 19.94
N SER A 244 -11.33 -8.31 20.12
CA SER A 244 -11.24 -7.63 21.42
C SER A 244 -12.58 -7.06 21.91
N GLY A 245 -13.56 -6.94 21.01
CA GLY A 245 -14.91 -6.46 21.30
C GLY A 245 -15.97 -7.53 21.59
N PHE A 246 -15.62 -8.82 21.61
CA PHE A 246 -16.57 -9.94 21.70
C PHE A 246 -16.53 -10.69 23.04
#